data_AF-A0A2I0UMZ8-F1
#
_entry.id   AF-A0A2I0UMZ8-F1
#
_cell.length_a   1.000
_cell.length_b   1.000
_cell.length_c   1.000
_cell.angle_alpha   90.00
_cell.angle_beta   90.00
_cell.angle_gamma   90.00
#
_symmetry.space_group_name_H-M   'P 1'
#
loop_
_entity.id
_entity.type
_entity.pdbx_description
1 polymer ?
#
loop_
_entity_poly.entity_id
_entity_poly.type
_entity_poly.pdbx_seq_one_letter_code
_entity_poly.pdbx_strand_id
1 'polypeptide(L)'
;MYQYRLGADLLKSSSVEKDLGVLVYNRMTMSQQCALVAKKANGILGFIKKSVASWLMEVILLLYFALVRPHLEYCVHFWDP
;
A
#
# COMPACT_ATOMS: atom_id res chain seq x y z
N MET A 1 -28.54 0.11 25.09
CA MET A 1 -28.73 -1.00 24.12
C MET A 1 -30.15 -0.88 23.60
N TYR A 2 -30.33 -0.45 22.35
CA TYR A 2 -31.66 -0.30 21.74
C TYR A 2 -32.04 -1.61 21.04
N GLN A 3 -33.23 -2.15 21.29
CA GLN A 3 -33.76 -3.32 20.60
C GLN A 3 -34.56 -2.86 19.39
N TYR A 4 -34.09 -3.22 18.19
CA TYR A 4 -34.80 -2.97 16.94
C TYR A 4 -35.61 -4.22 16.57
N ARG A 5 -36.86 -4.03 16.14
CA ARG A 5 -37.72 -5.09 15.59
C ARG A 5 -37.90 -4.85 14.10
N LEU A 6 -37.82 -5.92 13.32
CA LEU A 6 -38.26 -5.94 11.93
C LEU A 6 -39.48 -6.86 11.86
N GLY A 7 -40.68 -6.28 11.85
CA GLY A 7 -41.91 -7.05 11.98
C GLY A 7 -42.04 -7.72 13.35
N ALA A 8 -42.33 -9.03 13.36
CA ALA A 8 -42.45 -9.81 14.60
C ALA A 8 -41.08 -10.23 15.18
N ASP A 9 -40.02 -10.20 14.38
CA ASP A 9 -38.70 -10.71 14.76
C ASP A 9 -37.84 -9.65 15.46
N LEU A 10 -37.20 -10.07 16.55
CA LEU A 10 -36.29 -9.24 17.32
C LEU A 10 -34.88 -9.35 16.73
N LEU A 11 -34.31 -8.24 16.24
CA LEU A 11 -32.96 -8.25 15.69
C LEU A 11 -31.93 -8.41 16.81
N LYS A 12 -31.08 -9.43 16.68
CA LYS A 12 -29.97 -9.69 17.60
C LYS A 12 -28.87 -8.65 17.33
N SER A 13 -28.49 -7.91 18.36
CA SER A 13 -27.40 -6.93 18.25
C SER A 13 -26.08 -7.66 17.96
N SER A 14 -25.43 -7.35 16.84
CA SER A 14 -24.06 -7.80 16.55
C SER A 14 -23.04 -6.84 17.18
N SER A 15 -21.93 -7.39 17.66
CA SER A 15 -20.78 -6.60 18.14
C SER A 15 -19.85 -6.15 17.02
N VAL A 16 -20.03 -6.70 15.81
CA VAL A 16 -19.24 -6.46 14.60
C VAL A 16 -20.18 -6.22 13.44
N GLU A 17 -19.96 -5.11 12.75
CA GLU A 17 -20.65 -4.77 11.51
C GLU A 17 -19.59 -4.53 10.43
N LYS A 18 -19.82 -5.03 9.23
CA LYS A 18 -18.90 -4.83 8.10
C LYS A 18 -19.65 -4.00 7.06
N ASP A 19 -19.35 -2.71 7.02
CA ASP A 19 -19.96 -1.77 6.08
C ASP A 19 -18.89 -1.28 5.09
N LEU A 20 -19.18 -1.37 3.79
CA LEU A 20 -18.27 -0.95 2.70
C LEU A 20 -16.82 -1.50 2.80
N GLY A 21 -16.66 -2.67 3.43
CA GLY A 21 -15.34 -3.30 3.66
C GLY A 21 -14.60 -2.79 4.90
N VAL A 22 -15.16 -1.83 5.63
CA VAL A 22 -14.71 -1.37 6.94
C VAL A 22 -15.42 -2.18 8.02
N LEU A 23 -14.64 -2.75 8.93
CA LEU A 23 -15.17 -3.55 10.03
C LEU A 23 -15.30 -2.66 11.27
N VAL A 24 -16.54 -2.39 11.66
CA VAL A 24 -16.94 -1.55 12.77
C VAL A 24 -17.25 -2.45 13.96
N TYR A 25 -16.35 -2.46 14.95
CA TYR A 25 -16.64 -3.07 16.24
C TYR A 25 -17.42 -2.07 17.10
N ASN A 26 -18.60 -2.47 17.56
CA ASN A 26 -19.45 -1.68 18.46
C ASN A 26 -18.71 -1.23 19.74
N ARG A 27 -17.70 -2.01 20.18
CA ARG A 27 -16.87 -1.70 21.36
C ARG A 27 -15.63 -0.84 21.08
N MET A 28 -15.34 -0.51 19.83
CA MET A 28 -14.13 0.22 19.47
C MET A 28 -14.41 1.72 19.49
N THR A 29 -13.55 2.51 20.13
CA THR A 29 -13.70 3.97 20.10
C THR A 29 -13.42 4.48 18.68
N MET A 30 -14.07 5.56 18.25
CA MET A 30 -13.82 6.19 16.94
C MET A 30 -12.32 6.44 16.68
N SER A 31 -11.56 6.82 17.72
CA SER A 31 -10.11 6.99 17.64
C SER A 31 -9.35 5.72 17.25
N GLN A 32 -9.76 4.56 17.78
CA GLN A 32 -9.15 3.27 17.49
C GLN A 32 -9.47 2.80 16.06
N GLN A 33 -10.69 3.04 15.56
CA GLN A 33 -11.02 2.79 14.16
C GLN A 33 -10.21 3.67 13.21
N CYS A 34 -10.10 4.98 13.50
CA CYS A 34 -9.26 5.89 12.73
C CYS A 34 -7.79 5.43 12.70
N ALA A 35 -7.25 4.98 13.83
CA ALA A 35 -5.89 4.46 13.91
C ALA A 35 -5.69 3.21 13.03
N LEU A 36 -6.68 2.29 12.98
CA LEU A 36 -6.62 1.12 12.11
C LEU A 36 -6.64 1.47 10.62
N VAL A 37 -7.55 2.37 10.22
CA VAL A 37 -7.66 2.83 8.83
C VAL A 37 -6.38 3.56 8.41
N ALA A 38 -5.87 4.45 9.26
CA ALA A 38 -4.62 5.17 9.02
C ALA A 38 -3.43 4.19 8.90
N LYS A 39 -3.33 3.17 9.76
CA LYS A 39 -2.30 2.14 9.67
C LYS A 39 -2.33 1.40 8.33
N LYS A 40 -3.53 1.03 7.86
CA LYS A 40 -3.71 0.36 6.56
C LYS A 40 -3.30 1.28 5.40
N ALA A 41 -3.74 2.53 5.41
CA ALA A 41 -3.38 3.53 4.41
C ALA A 41 -1.86 3.78 4.36
N ASN A 42 -1.22 3.90 5.52
CA ASN A 42 0.23 4.07 5.63
C ASN A 42 1.00 2.85 5.09
N GLY A 43 0.47 1.64 5.30
CA GLY A 43 1.03 0.42 4.70
C GLY A 43 1.04 0.45 3.18
N ILE A 44 -0.08 0.85 2.56
CA ILE A 44 -0.21 1.00 1.10
C ILE A 44 0.75 2.09 0.59
N LEU A 45 0.77 3.25 1.26
CA LEU A 45 1.66 4.36 0.89
C LEU A 45 3.14 3.94 0.96
N GLY A 46 3.52 3.20 2.00
CA GLY A 46 4.88 2.65 2.15
C GLY A 46 5.24 1.67 1.03
N PHE A 47 4.30 0.80 0.63
CA PHE A 47 4.49 -0.12 -0.49
C PHE A 47 4.72 0.64 -1.80
N ILE A 48 3.87 1.62 -2.13
CA ILE A 48 4.02 2.44 -3.34
C ILE A 48 5.38 3.13 -3.37
N LYS A 49 5.80 3.76 -2.27
CA LYS A 49 7.11 4.40 -2.16
C LYS A 49 8.26 3.45 -2.45
N LYS A 50 8.20 2.23 -1.88
CA LYS A 50 9.25 1.22 -2.07
C LYS A 50 9.31 0.74 -3.53
N SER A 51 8.15 0.46 -4.13
CA SER A 51 8.06 0.03 -5.54
C SER A 51 8.55 1.09 -6.51
N VAL A 52 8.17 2.36 -6.29
CA VAL A 52 8.64 3.47 -7.15
C VAL A 52 10.15 3.67 -7.02
N ALA A 53 10.70 3.56 -5.80
CA ALA A 53 12.14 3.66 -5.58
C ALA A 53 12.90 2.52 -6.27
N SER A 54 12.40 1.27 -6.21
CA SER A 54 13.05 0.15 -6.90
C SER A 54 12.98 0.31 -8.42
N TRP A 55 11.84 0.77 -8.95
CA TRP A 55 11.69 1.05 -10.38
C TRP A 55 12.66 2.15 -10.84
N LEU A 56 12.81 3.22 -10.07
CA LEU A 56 13.80 4.27 -10.37
C LEU A 56 15.22 3.71 -10.42
N MET A 57 15.62 2.86 -9.48
CA MET A 57 16.93 2.21 -9.51
C MET A 57 17.11 1.30 -10.73
N GLU A 58 16.10 0.48 -11.05
CA GLU A 58 16.13 -0.39 -12.23
C GLU A 58 16.21 0.41 -13.53
N VAL A 59 15.44 1.48 -13.66
CA VAL A 59 15.45 2.38 -14.83
C VAL A 59 16.80 3.08 -14.95
N ILE A 60 17.38 3.57 -13.86
CA ILE A 60 18.72 4.18 -13.86
C ILE A 60 19.78 3.16 -14.28
N LEU A 61 19.70 1.92 -13.79
CA LEU A 61 20.62 0.85 -14.20
C LEU A 61 20.49 0.54 -15.70
N LEU A 62 19.26 0.46 -16.22
CA LEU A 62 19.01 0.25 -17.65
C LEU A 62 19.58 1.39 -18.50
N LEU A 63 19.38 2.64 -18.08
CA LEU A 63 19.95 3.82 -18.73
C LEU A 63 21.49 3.80 -18.71
N TYR A 64 22.08 3.42 -17.57
CA TYR A 64 23.53 3.27 -17.44
C TYR A 64 24.06 2.21 -18.43
N PHE A 65 23.42 1.04 -18.50
CA PHE A 65 23.81 -0.02 -19.43
C PHE A 65 23.62 0.37 -20.90
N ALA A 66 22.55 1.08 -21.24
CA ALA A 66 22.26 1.47 -22.62
C ALA A 66 23.16 2.60 -23.13
N LEU A 67 23.50 3.56 -22.26
CA LEU A 67 24.20 4.78 -22.67
C LEU A 67 25.67 4.77 -22.27
N VAL A 68 25.99 4.42 -21.02
CA VAL A 68 27.35 4.60 -20.48
C VAL A 68 28.24 3.42 -20.84
N ARG A 69 27.72 2.19 -20.77
CA ARG A 69 28.52 0.99 -21.03
C ARG A 69 29.10 0.92 -22.46
N PRO A 70 28.36 1.22 -23.54
CA PRO A 70 28.94 1.21 -24.89
C PRO A 70 30.08 2.22 -25.06
N HIS A 71 29.97 3.39 -24.42
CA HIS A 71 31.04 4.39 -24.43
C HIS A 71 32.27 3.91 -23.68
N LEU A 72 32.10 3.28 -22.51
CA LEU A 72 33.23 2.71 -21.76
C LEU A 72 33.93 1.59 -22.53
N GLU A 73 33.16 0.68 -23.13
CA GLU A 73 33.70 -0.42 -23.93
C GLU A 73 34.46 0.08 -25.17
N TYR A 74 33.92 1.10 -25.85
CA TYR A 74 34.60 1.78 -26.95
C TYR A 74 35.90 2.47 -26.50
N CYS A 75 35.86 3.21 -25.39
CA CYS A 75 37.04 3.86 -24.84
C CYS A 75 38.16 2.85 -24.58
N VAL A 76 37.85 1.69 -23.96
CA VAL A 76 38.85 0.65 -23.69
C VAL A 76 39.57 0.18 -24.97
N HIS A 77 38.86 0.02 -26.09
CA HIS A 77 39.46 -0.36 -27.37
C HIS A 77 40.32 0.76 -27.99
N PHE A 78 40.00 2.03 -27.69
CA PHE A 78 40.80 3.17 -28.13
C PHE A 78 42.09 3.34 -27.32
N TRP A 79 42.06 2.99 -26.02
CA TRP A 79 43.21 3.14 -25.11
C TRP A 79 44.21 1.96 -25.17
N ASP A 80 43.86 0.85 -25.83
CA ASP A 80 44.74 -0.31 -26.08
C ASP A 80 44.55 -0.83 -27.53
N PRO A 81 45.16 -0.17 -28.54
CA PRO A 81 44.99 -0.50 -29.95
C PRO A 81 45.71 -1.78 -30.39
#